data_AF-A0A1Q6B860-F1
#
_entry.id   AF-A0A1Q6B860-F1
#
_cell.length_a   1.000
_cell.length_b   1.000
_cell.length_c   1.000
_cell.angle_alpha   90.00
_cell.angle_beta   90.00
_cell.angle_gamma   90.00
#
_symmetry.space_group_name_H-M   'P 1'
#
loop_
_entity.id
_entity.type
_entity.pdbx_description
1 polymer ?
#
loop_
_entity_poly.entity_id
_entity_poly.type
_entity_poly.pdbx_seq_one_letter_code
_entity_poly.pdbx_strand_id
1 'polypeptide(L)'
;MAAVKISGVLKDGAGKPIQNCTIQLKAKRNSTTVVVNTVASENPDEAGRYSMDVEYGQYSVTLLVEGFPPSHAGTITVYEGSRPGTLNDFLTAPDEGDLKPDVVKRFEDLTSQAQRSADVAISATKRAEALLSEMQGIADSFPGLRFENFDDIVSRCTTAMLKLEQPEVVNTSISLKIKENIDFNYVGAVNGYCDIPEPEKYKVDMYAYTTGEYFNGDANLNSDGTFYFRRCWTGAKQFRLIRIEDNAWITTLEFPLLIRSYWMPEDADPEVIRVMKDRCYTYDQALAALALMVQRHEAVERYVAGLCALVDENGGVKFFVNRLSAMSPRTYYRLGNAAWVYYALAFYLEKYPDGTQTARVREKLLAGIAWLDTFLVSTPGDLREGLYKGGQGRYVDGNFDETFVAEWCALEHNVDIWFLFELMGRLGFDGFSERADRLAKSIIRGLWVEDEGRFRQGVHSTHYDNAAALDQSSWGGLFVANIDAEKAAKCRKYMGRFLFGTRETTGYTPYHPDYGYSGHSRGVWVEGTAGVALFERKLGNELNAVNLVAAMAPLFNEYGYRDSCDDPAYDVLPSWSSTTNTAWIILAVKPDNFWLVDSPEMDVGTIRY
;
A
#
# COMPACT_ATOMS: atom_id res chain seq x y z
N MET A 1 18.81 -29.57 25.34
CA MET A 1 19.31 -29.42 26.72
C MET A 1 20.44 -28.44 26.69
N ALA A 2 20.22 -27.24 27.21
CA ALA A 2 21.16 -26.12 27.04
C ALA A 2 21.41 -25.44 28.38
N ALA A 3 22.55 -25.71 28.99
CA ALA A 3 23.04 -24.93 30.12
C ALA A 3 23.06 -23.43 29.77
N VAL A 4 22.76 -22.59 30.75
CA VAL A 4 22.73 -21.12 30.58
C VAL A 4 24.10 -20.59 30.92
N LYS A 5 24.67 -19.81 29.99
CA LYS A 5 25.97 -19.18 30.21
C LYS A 5 25.86 -18.04 31.21
N ILE A 6 26.50 -18.17 32.36
CA ILE A 6 26.68 -17.12 33.35
C ILE A 6 28.12 -16.61 33.26
N SER A 7 28.30 -15.37 32.79
CA SER A 7 29.62 -14.79 32.57
C SER A 7 29.65 -13.30 32.84
N GLY A 8 30.77 -12.78 33.35
CA GLY A 8 30.91 -11.37 33.68
C GLY A 8 32.25 -11.05 34.33
N VAL A 9 32.36 -9.86 34.92
CA VAL A 9 33.53 -9.43 35.71
C VAL A 9 33.13 -9.30 37.17
N LEU A 10 33.75 -10.06 38.06
CA LEU A 10 33.55 -9.98 39.50
C LEU A 10 34.35 -8.79 40.05
N LYS A 11 33.64 -7.83 40.66
CA LYS A 11 34.20 -6.57 41.17
C LYS A 11 33.85 -6.37 42.63
N ASP A 12 34.71 -5.65 43.36
CA ASP A 12 34.43 -5.20 44.72
C ASP A 12 33.51 -3.96 44.75
N GLY A 13 33.17 -3.49 45.96
CA GLY A 13 32.34 -2.30 46.16
C GLY A 13 32.97 -0.97 45.66
N ALA A 14 34.24 -0.98 45.26
CA ALA A 14 34.94 0.14 44.62
C ALA A 14 35.10 -0.04 43.09
N GLY A 15 34.55 -1.13 42.53
CA GLY A 15 34.61 -1.44 41.10
C GLY A 15 35.91 -2.09 40.64
N LYS A 16 36.82 -2.46 41.55
CA LYS A 16 38.08 -3.13 41.22
C LYS A 16 37.85 -4.64 41.05
N PRO A 17 38.50 -5.31 40.09
CA PRO A 17 38.42 -6.76 39.95
C PRO A 17 38.86 -7.51 41.20
N ILE A 18 38.09 -8.52 41.60
CA ILE A 18 38.45 -9.43 42.70
C ILE A 18 39.32 -10.55 42.13
N GLN A 19 40.56 -10.64 42.60
CA GLN A 19 41.53 -11.70 42.25
C GLN A 19 41.51 -12.83 43.29
N ASN A 20 42.02 -14.00 42.91
CA ASN A 20 42.13 -15.19 43.77
C ASN A 20 40.81 -15.57 44.46
N CYS A 21 39.71 -15.47 43.70
CA CYS A 21 38.38 -15.85 44.15
C CYS A 21 37.93 -17.15 43.48
N THR A 22 37.12 -17.94 44.17
CA THR A 22 36.36 -19.05 43.59
C THR A 22 34.87 -18.77 43.79
N ILE A 23 34.11 -18.78 42.70
CA ILE A 23 32.65 -18.73 42.72
C ILE A 23 32.14 -20.17 42.85
N GLN A 24 31.42 -20.50 43.91
CA GLN A 24 30.78 -21.80 44.11
C GLN A 24 29.26 -21.71 43.97
N LEU A 25 28.70 -22.60 43.15
CA LEU A 25 27.26 -22.80 43.00
C LEU A 25 26.90 -24.16 43.59
N LYS A 26 26.19 -24.17 44.73
CA LYS A 26 25.70 -25.40 45.36
C LYS A 26 24.22 -25.59 45.10
N ALA A 27 23.83 -26.68 44.45
CA ALA A 27 22.43 -26.99 44.17
C ALA A 27 21.63 -27.16 45.48
N LYS A 28 20.52 -26.41 45.62
CA LYS A 28 19.67 -26.39 46.83
C LYS A 28 18.51 -27.39 46.80
N ARG A 29 18.11 -27.84 45.61
CA ARG A 29 17.04 -28.84 45.39
C ARG A 29 17.39 -29.71 44.17
N ASN A 30 16.80 -30.90 44.11
CA ASN A 30 16.87 -31.71 42.88
C ASN A 30 16.13 -30.97 41.76
N SER A 31 16.70 -30.93 40.57
CA SER A 31 16.04 -30.56 39.32
C SER A 31 16.00 -31.76 38.37
N THR A 32 15.42 -31.57 37.18
CA THR A 32 15.42 -32.60 36.12
C THR A 32 16.82 -32.92 35.59
N THR A 33 17.81 -32.04 35.80
CA THR A 33 19.19 -32.21 35.31
C THR A 33 20.27 -32.14 36.38
N VAL A 34 19.99 -31.65 37.60
CA VAL A 34 20.97 -31.50 38.69
C VAL A 34 20.47 -32.06 40.02
N VAL A 35 21.32 -32.83 40.70
CA VAL A 35 21.02 -33.41 42.02
C VAL A 35 21.42 -32.44 43.13
N VAL A 36 20.63 -32.36 44.19
CA VAL A 36 20.89 -31.51 45.36
C VAL A 36 22.28 -31.78 45.97
N ASN A 37 22.93 -30.75 46.49
CA ASN A 37 24.27 -30.77 47.11
C ASN A 37 25.47 -30.97 46.17
N THR A 38 25.28 -31.06 44.85
CA THR A 38 26.41 -30.94 43.91
C THR A 38 26.94 -29.51 43.88
N VAL A 39 28.25 -29.35 43.70
CA VAL A 39 28.94 -28.06 43.66
C VAL A 39 29.63 -27.88 42.32
N ALA A 40 29.35 -26.78 41.63
CA ALA A 40 30.16 -26.29 40.53
C ALA A 40 31.01 -25.12 41.03
N SER A 41 32.26 -25.02 40.55
CA SER A 41 33.17 -23.95 40.94
C SER A 41 33.87 -23.36 39.73
N GLU A 42 33.96 -22.03 39.69
CA GLU A 42 34.67 -21.29 38.64
C GLU A 42 35.61 -20.25 39.27
N ASN A 43 36.82 -20.15 38.74
CA ASN A 43 37.85 -19.23 39.21
C ASN A 43 37.99 -18.07 38.22
N PRO A 44 37.63 -16.82 38.60
CA PRO A 44 37.85 -15.68 37.73
C PRO A 44 39.34 -15.46 37.43
N ASP A 45 39.65 -14.92 36.25
CA ASP A 45 41.02 -14.58 35.84
C ASP A 45 41.60 -13.36 36.60
N GLU A 46 42.84 -12.97 36.31
CA GLU A 46 43.49 -11.80 36.94
C GLU A 46 42.73 -10.48 36.72
N ALA A 47 41.86 -10.40 35.71
CA ALA A 47 40.99 -9.28 35.43
C ALA A 47 39.57 -9.45 36.02
N GLY A 48 39.34 -10.50 36.81
CA GLY A 48 38.08 -10.83 37.47
C GLY A 48 37.03 -11.45 36.54
N ARG A 49 37.38 -11.88 35.32
CA ARG A 49 36.43 -12.44 34.35
C ARG A 49 36.13 -13.90 34.68
N TYR A 50 34.86 -14.27 34.70
CA TYR A 50 34.39 -15.64 34.86
C TYR A 50 33.41 -16.02 33.75
N SER A 51 33.33 -17.30 33.42
CA SER A 51 32.37 -17.81 32.44
C SER A 51 32.09 -19.28 32.70
N MET A 52 30.87 -19.61 33.12
CA MET A 52 30.46 -20.99 33.39
C MET A 52 29.10 -21.29 32.75
N ASP A 53 28.93 -22.51 32.27
CA ASP A 53 27.64 -23.02 31.80
C ASP A 53 26.90 -23.66 32.97
N VAL A 54 25.74 -23.12 33.33
CA VAL A 54 24.97 -23.52 34.51
C VAL A 54 23.65 -24.16 34.10
N GLU A 55 23.42 -25.38 34.56
CA GLU A 55 22.18 -26.12 34.34
C GLU A 55 20.97 -25.49 35.04
N TYR A 56 19.77 -25.88 34.65
CA TYR A 56 18.54 -25.36 35.24
C TYR A 56 18.37 -25.87 36.68
N GLY A 57 18.14 -24.94 37.61
CA GLY A 57 18.08 -25.27 39.03
C GLY A 57 18.15 -24.06 39.93
N GLN A 58 18.09 -24.32 41.24
CA GLN A 58 18.27 -23.30 42.27
C GLN A 58 19.59 -23.54 43.00
N TYR A 59 20.44 -22.51 43.05
CA TYR A 59 21.81 -22.61 43.54
C TYR A 59 22.07 -21.60 44.65
N SER A 60 22.76 -22.04 45.71
CA SER A 60 23.37 -21.16 46.70
C SER A 60 24.74 -20.72 46.17
N VAL A 61 24.97 -19.41 46.10
CA VAL A 61 26.22 -18.82 45.62
C VAL A 61 27.12 -18.49 46.81
N THR A 62 28.37 -18.96 46.77
CA THR A 62 29.40 -18.65 47.76
C THR A 62 30.66 -18.16 47.07
N LEU A 63 31.23 -17.06 47.55
CA LEU A 63 32.51 -16.53 47.08
C LEU A 63 33.61 -16.89 48.08
N LEU A 64 34.66 -17.54 47.61
CA LEU A 64 35.83 -17.91 48.42
C LEU A 64 37.01 -17.09 47.94
N VAL A 65 37.43 -16.07 48.69
CA VAL A 65 38.60 -15.25 48.36
C VAL A 65 39.77 -15.71 49.23
N GLU A 66 40.92 -15.97 48.62
CA GLU A 66 42.12 -16.43 49.34
C GLU A 66 42.48 -15.47 50.49
N GLY A 67 42.60 -15.99 51.71
CA GLY A 67 42.86 -15.21 52.93
C GLY A 67 41.64 -14.67 53.66
N PHE A 68 40.42 -14.86 53.14
CA PHE A 68 39.16 -14.43 53.75
C PHE A 68 38.21 -15.61 54.02
N PRO A 69 37.31 -15.53 55.02
CA PRO A 69 36.29 -16.56 55.23
C PRO A 69 35.31 -16.62 54.03
N PRO A 70 34.76 -17.80 53.69
CA PRO A 70 33.76 -17.93 52.64
C PRO A 70 32.57 -17.00 52.86
N SER A 71 32.16 -16.27 51.82
CA SER A 71 31.06 -15.31 51.88
C SER A 71 29.87 -15.79 51.06
N HIS A 72 28.69 -15.86 51.68
CA HIS A 72 27.46 -16.21 50.97
C HIS A 72 26.93 -14.98 50.21
N ALA A 73 26.91 -15.07 48.88
CA ALA A 73 26.50 -13.96 48.02
C ALA A 73 24.99 -13.92 47.77
N GLY A 74 24.29 -15.06 47.89
CA GLY A 74 22.84 -15.15 47.74
C GLY A 74 22.39 -16.47 47.10
N THR A 75 21.12 -16.54 46.73
CA THR A 75 20.54 -17.67 45.98
C THR A 75 20.15 -17.20 44.59
N ILE A 76 20.44 -18.01 43.57
CA ILE A 76 19.98 -17.78 42.19
C ILE A 76 19.06 -18.90 41.74
N THR A 77 18.12 -18.59 40.84
CA THR A 77 17.29 -19.58 40.14
C THR A 77 17.51 -19.44 38.63
N VAL A 78 17.88 -20.54 37.97
CA VAL A 78 18.06 -20.62 36.52
C VAL A 78 16.89 -21.42 35.94
N TYR A 79 16.08 -20.76 35.10
CA TYR A 79 14.89 -21.35 34.48
C TYR A 79 15.18 -21.88 33.07
N GLU A 80 14.31 -22.77 32.60
CA GLU A 80 14.30 -23.20 31.20
C GLU A 80 13.93 -21.99 30.32
N GLY A 81 14.89 -21.50 29.53
CA GLY A 81 14.73 -20.28 28.72
C GLY A 81 15.31 -19.00 29.33
N SER A 82 15.96 -19.05 30.50
CA SER A 82 16.75 -17.92 31.00
C SER A 82 17.81 -17.49 29.98
N ARG A 83 17.89 -16.19 29.69
CA ARG A 83 18.92 -15.63 28.80
C ARG A 83 20.29 -15.64 29.50
N PRO A 84 21.40 -15.79 28.76
CA PRO A 84 22.75 -15.59 29.30
C PRO A 84 22.90 -14.22 29.98
N GLY A 85 23.64 -14.16 31.08
CA GLY A 85 23.78 -12.95 31.89
C GLY A 85 24.93 -13.02 32.90
N THR A 86 25.09 -11.97 33.70
CA THR A 86 26.07 -11.92 34.79
C THR A 86 25.51 -12.52 36.07
N LEU A 87 26.36 -12.97 36.99
CA LEU A 87 25.95 -13.48 38.31
C LEU A 87 25.08 -12.47 39.07
N ASN A 88 25.33 -11.17 38.93
CA ASN A 88 24.51 -10.12 39.55
C ASN A 88 23.12 -10.03 38.93
N ASP A 89 22.97 -10.25 37.61
CA ASP A 89 21.66 -10.27 36.95
C ASP A 89 20.79 -11.39 37.56
N PHE A 90 21.38 -12.54 37.85
CA PHE A 90 20.69 -13.66 38.52
C PHE A 90 20.49 -13.46 40.03
N LEU A 91 21.39 -12.77 40.73
CA LEU A 91 21.26 -12.46 42.17
C LEU A 91 20.24 -11.35 42.46
N THR A 92 19.94 -10.51 41.47
CA THR A 92 18.96 -9.41 41.55
C THR A 92 17.64 -9.70 40.84
N ALA A 93 17.55 -10.86 40.17
CA ALA A 93 16.33 -11.31 39.52
C ALA A 93 15.23 -11.59 40.57
N PRO A 94 14.01 -11.06 40.38
CA PRO A 94 12.88 -11.35 41.27
C PRO A 94 12.50 -12.84 41.22
N ASP A 95 12.14 -13.43 42.37
CA ASP A 95 11.71 -14.83 42.47
C ASP A 95 10.23 -14.97 42.07
N GLU A 96 9.76 -16.19 41.76
CA GLU A 96 8.33 -16.46 41.49
C GLU A 96 7.42 -16.03 42.67
N GLY A 97 7.97 -15.95 43.89
CA GLY A 97 7.30 -15.43 45.08
C GLY A 97 7.23 -13.91 45.20
N ASP A 98 7.96 -13.15 44.37
CA ASP A 98 7.98 -11.68 44.37
C ASP A 98 6.88 -11.06 43.48
N LEU A 99 6.19 -11.87 42.68
CA LEU A 99 4.94 -11.46 42.02
C LEU A 99 3.85 -11.36 43.07
N LYS A 100 3.70 -10.16 43.64
CA LYS A 100 2.66 -9.90 44.63
C LYS A 100 1.28 -10.29 44.05
N PRO A 101 0.42 -10.98 44.83
CA PRO A 101 -0.90 -11.43 44.37
C PRO A 101 -1.79 -10.31 43.80
N ASP A 102 -1.58 -9.07 44.22
CA ASP A 102 -2.29 -7.89 43.70
C ASP A 102 -1.89 -7.53 42.27
N VAL A 103 -0.66 -7.81 41.83
CA VAL A 103 -0.20 -7.60 40.45
C VAL A 103 -0.80 -8.64 39.51
N VAL A 104 -0.80 -9.91 39.93
CA VAL A 104 -1.46 -11.00 39.18
C VAL A 104 -2.96 -10.74 39.07
N LYS A 105 -3.60 -10.38 40.18
CA LYS A 105 -5.03 -10.02 40.19
C LYS A 105 -5.35 -8.84 39.29
N ARG A 106 -4.52 -7.78 39.28
CA ARG A 106 -4.68 -6.65 38.34
C ARG A 106 -4.57 -7.08 36.88
N PHE A 107 -3.67 -8.00 36.56
CA PHE A 107 -3.53 -8.53 35.21
C PHE A 107 -4.74 -9.37 34.78
N GLU A 108 -5.26 -10.22 35.67
CA GLU A 108 -6.49 -10.98 35.47
C GLU A 108 -7.72 -10.06 35.32
N ASP A 109 -7.81 -9.00 36.13
CA ASP A 109 -8.86 -7.98 36.06
C ASP A 109 -8.81 -7.22 34.73
N LEU A 110 -7.61 -6.83 34.27
CA LEU A 110 -7.41 -6.19 32.96
C LEU A 110 -7.76 -7.12 31.80
N THR A 111 -7.36 -8.39 31.86
CA THR A 111 -7.71 -9.40 30.85
C THR A 111 -9.22 -9.64 30.81
N SER A 112 -9.85 -9.74 31.97
CA SER A 112 -11.30 -9.87 32.10
C SER A 112 -12.04 -8.62 31.59
N GLN A 113 -11.48 -7.43 31.83
CA GLN A 113 -12.02 -6.18 31.30
C GLN A 113 -11.88 -6.12 29.78
N ALA A 114 -10.72 -6.51 29.22
CA ALA A 114 -10.49 -6.59 27.79
C ALA A 114 -11.48 -7.56 27.12
N GLN A 115 -11.69 -8.75 27.71
CA GLN A 115 -12.68 -9.72 27.22
C GLN A 115 -14.10 -9.16 27.26
N ARG A 116 -14.52 -8.55 28.38
CA ARG A 116 -15.85 -7.92 28.48
C ARG A 116 -16.04 -6.80 27.46
N SER A 117 -15.03 -5.96 27.24
CA SER A 117 -15.08 -4.92 26.22
C SER A 117 -15.20 -5.51 24.81
N ALA A 118 -14.50 -6.61 24.52
CA ALA A 118 -14.62 -7.33 23.26
C ALA A 118 -16.02 -7.94 23.07
N ASP A 119 -16.60 -8.56 24.10
CA ASP A 119 -17.94 -9.14 24.05
C ASP A 119 -19.02 -8.06 23.85
N VAL A 120 -18.86 -6.90 24.50
CA VAL A 120 -19.74 -5.74 24.30
C VAL A 120 -19.62 -5.21 22.87
N ALA A 121 -18.41 -5.11 22.32
CA ALA A 121 -18.18 -4.70 20.94
C ALA A 121 -18.84 -5.67 19.95
N ILE A 122 -18.63 -6.98 20.09
CA ILE A 122 -19.28 -8.02 19.27
C ILE A 122 -20.81 -7.92 19.36
N SER A 123 -21.35 -7.73 20.56
CA SER A 123 -22.79 -7.59 20.77
C SER A 123 -23.34 -6.30 20.16
N ALA A 124 -22.56 -5.22 20.14
CA ALA A 124 -22.91 -3.97 19.46
C ALA A 124 -22.90 -4.16 17.94
N THR A 125 -21.87 -4.81 17.38
CA THR A 125 -21.79 -5.16 15.95
C THR A 125 -22.99 -6.00 15.52
N LYS A 126 -23.35 -7.06 16.25
CA LYS A 126 -24.53 -7.88 15.94
C LYS A 126 -25.84 -7.10 15.96
N ARG A 127 -26.00 -6.15 16.89
CA ARG A 127 -27.19 -5.28 16.92
C ARG A 127 -27.21 -4.31 15.74
N ALA A 128 -26.05 -3.77 15.35
CA ALA A 128 -25.94 -2.93 14.17
C ALA A 128 -26.28 -3.73 12.89
N GLU A 129 -25.74 -4.95 12.74
CA GLU A 129 -26.08 -5.87 11.65
C GLU A 129 -27.59 -6.17 11.58
N ALA A 130 -28.23 -6.41 12.73
CA ALA A 130 -29.67 -6.63 12.79
C ALA A 130 -30.47 -5.40 12.33
N LEU A 131 -30.11 -4.20 12.79
CA LEU A 131 -30.72 -2.94 12.36
C LEU A 131 -30.52 -2.68 10.86
N LEU A 132 -29.31 -2.94 10.34
CA LEU A 132 -29.01 -2.85 8.91
C LEU A 132 -29.90 -3.78 8.08
N SER A 133 -30.08 -5.02 8.54
CA SER A 133 -30.96 -5.99 7.90
C SER A 133 -32.43 -5.55 7.91
N GLU A 134 -32.91 -4.96 9.01
CA GLU A 134 -34.25 -4.37 9.08
C GLU A 134 -34.41 -3.18 8.11
N MET A 135 -33.42 -2.28 8.06
CA MET A 135 -33.42 -1.14 7.13
C MET A 135 -33.44 -1.60 5.66
N GLN A 136 -32.66 -2.64 5.34
CA GLN A 136 -32.65 -3.24 4.01
C GLN A 136 -34.02 -3.84 3.66
N GLY A 137 -34.65 -4.59 4.58
CA GLY A 137 -36.00 -5.12 4.37
C GLY A 137 -37.06 -4.04 4.18
N ILE A 138 -36.93 -2.90 4.86
CA ILE A 138 -37.78 -1.72 4.63
C ILE A 138 -37.51 -1.13 3.24
N ALA A 139 -36.25 -0.96 2.84
CA ALA A 139 -35.92 -0.42 1.52
C ALA A 139 -36.45 -1.30 0.38
N ASP A 140 -36.28 -2.61 0.48
CA ASP A 140 -36.79 -3.60 -0.49
C ASP A 140 -38.32 -3.57 -0.62
N SER A 141 -39.04 -3.05 0.38
CA SER A 141 -40.50 -2.88 0.33
C SER A 141 -40.97 -1.67 -0.50
N PHE A 142 -40.05 -0.79 -0.90
CA PHE A 142 -40.33 0.38 -1.74
C PHE A 142 -39.74 0.18 -3.16
N PRO A 143 -40.59 0.06 -4.20
CA PRO A 143 -40.12 -0.02 -5.58
C PRO A 143 -39.25 1.20 -5.93
N GLY A 144 -38.01 0.95 -6.33
CA GLY A 144 -37.04 1.99 -6.71
C GLY A 144 -36.16 2.51 -5.56
N LEU A 145 -36.35 2.10 -4.30
CA LEU A 145 -35.43 2.44 -3.22
C LEU A 145 -34.44 1.29 -3.00
N ARG A 146 -33.14 1.58 -3.01
CA ARG A 146 -32.08 0.61 -2.68
C ARG A 146 -31.24 1.11 -1.52
N PHE A 147 -30.89 0.19 -0.63
CA PHE A 147 -30.00 0.43 0.50
C PHE A 147 -28.59 -0.01 0.13
N GLU A 148 -27.59 0.82 0.47
CA GLU A 148 -26.18 0.48 0.33
C GLU A 148 -25.50 0.53 1.70
N ASN A 149 -24.80 -0.55 2.04
CA ASN A 149 -23.92 -0.63 3.20
C ASN A 149 -22.49 -0.30 2.76
N PHE A 150 -21.90 0.77 3.28
CA PHE A 150 -20.58 1.21 2.82
C PHE A 150 -19.43 0.34 3.34
N ASP A 151 -19.59 -0.34 4.48
CA ASP A 151 -18.63 -1.35 4.94
C ASP A 151 -18.55 -2.53 3.95
N ASP A 152 -19.72 -2.97 3.46
CA ASP A 152 -19.79 -3.97 2.40
C ASP A 152 -19.12 -3.43 1.14
N ILE A 153 -19.48 -2.22 0.66
CA ILE A 153 -18.86 -1.60 -0.51
C ILE A 153 -17.34 -1.64 -0.45
N VAL A 154 -16.73 -1.21 0.66
CA VAL A 154 -15.27 -1.23 0.83
C VAL A 154 -14.72 -2.65 0.71
N SER A 155 -15.34 -3.62 1.39
CA SER A 155 -14.91 -5.02 1.35
C SER A 155 -14.96 -5.64 -0.06
N ARG A 156 -16.08 -5.47 -0.78
CA ARG A 156 -16.20 -5.97 -2.16
C ARG A 156 -15.33 -5.20 -3.15
N CYS A 157 -15.10 -3.90 -2.96
CA CYS A 157 -14.12 -3.14 -3.75
C CYS A 157 -12.71 -3.69 -3.57
N THR A 158 -12.27 -3.90 -2.34
CA THR A 158 -10.93 -4.44 -2.05
C THR A 158 -10.78 -5.85 -2.62
N THR A 159 -11.79 -6.70 -2.46
CA THR A 159 -11.80 -8.06 -3.02
C THR A 159 -11.69 -8.04 -4.55
N ALA A 160 -12.49 -7.21 -5.21
CA ALA A 160 -12.48 -7.09 -6.67
C ALA A 160 -11.16 -6.51 -7.20
N MET A 161 -10.62 -5.48 -6.54
CA MET A 161 -9.33 -4.89 -6.90
C MET A 161 -8.19 -5.91 -6.78
N LEU A 162 -8.13 -6.68 -5.69
CA LEU A 162 -7.12 -7.73 -5.52
C LEU A 162 -7.30 -8.90 -6.49
N LYS A 163 -8.53 -9.13 -6.97
CA LYS A 163 -8.81 -10.13 -8.02
C LYS A 163 -8.16 -9.75 -9.35
N LEU A 164 -8.03 -8.46 -9.67
CA LEU A 164 -7.36 -8.00 -10.90
C LEU A 164 -5.88 -8.39 -10.96
N GLU A 165 -5.26 -8.76 -9.84
CA GLU A 165 -3.86 -9.21 -9.81
C GLU A 165 -3.66 -10.64 -10.27
N GLN A 166 -4.74 -11.42 -10.29
CA GLN A 166 -4.67 -12.84 -10.61
C GLN A 166 -4.21 -13.07 -12.05
N PRO A 167 -3.48 -14.17 -12.31
CA PRO A 167 -3.11 -14.54 -13.67
C PRO A 167 -4.35 -14.85 -14.52
N GLU A 168 -4.20 -14.72 -15.83
CA GLU A 168 -5.28 -14.96 -16.81
C GLU A 168 -5.86 -16.37 -16.68
N VAL A 169 -4.99 -17.36 -16.45
CA VAL A 169 -5.36 -18.75 -16.23
C VAL A 169 -4.88 -19.17 -14.86
N VAL A 170 -5.85 -19.39 -13.96
CA VAL A 170 -5.61 -19.88 -12.62
C VAL A 170 -6.53 -21.06 -12.33
N ASN A 171 -5.93 -22.18 -11.92
CA ASN A 171 -6.65 -23.27 -11.29
C ASN A 171 -6.21 -23.38 -9.85
N THR A 172 -7.08 -22.97 -8.93
CA THR A 172 -6.80 -22.92 -7.49
C THR A 172 -6.72 -24.30 -6.84
N SER A 173 -7.17 -25.37 -7.51
CA SER A 173 -7.01 -26.74 -7.02
C SER A 173 -5.64 -27.34 -7.30
N ILE A 174 -4.79 -26.68 -8.09
CA ILE A 174 -3.45 -27.15 -8.47
C ILE A 174 -2.40 -26.30 -7.76
N SER A 175 -1.45 -26.95 -7.11
CA SER A 175 -0.37 -26.26 -6.39
C SER A 175 0.91 -26.28 -7.21
N LEU A 176 1.20 -25.19 -7.92
CA LEU A 176 2.48 -24.97 -8.59
C LEU A 176 3.38 -24.08 -7.72
N LYS A 177 4.58 -24.54 -7.40
CA LYS A 177 5.52 -23.84 -6.50
C LYS A 177 6.93 -23.86 -7.06
N ILE A 178 7.69 -22.83 -6.69
CA ILE A 178 9.15 -22.74 -6.88
C ILE A 178 9.81 -22.65 -5.51
N LYS A 179 11.03 -23.19 -5.40
CA LYS A 179 11.79 -23.19 -4.15
C LYS A 179 12.55 -21.90 -3.92
N GLU A 180 13.06 -21.33 -5.00
CA GLU A 180 13.88 -20.13 -4.96
C GLU A 180 13.03 -18.89 -4.66
N ASN A 181 13.59 -17.97 -3.88
CA ASN A 181 13.03 -16.62 -3.76
C ASN A 181 13.43 -15.83 -5.00
N ILE A 182 12.54 -15.81 -6.01
CA ILE A 182 12.80 -15.17 -7.29
C ILE A 182 12.36 -13.70 -7.21
N ASP A 183 13.30 -12.81 -7.49
CA ASP A 183 13.04 -11.40 -7.78
C ASP A 183 13.35 -11.08 -9.26
N PHE A 184 13.20 -9.81 -9.64
CA PHE A 184 13.49 -9.35 -11.00
C PHE A 184 14.94 -9.63 -11.43
N ASN A 185 15.90 -9.56 -10.50
CA ASN A 185 17.34 -9.69 -10.76
C ASN A 185 17.83 -11.14 -10.70
N TYR A 186 16.99 -12.07 -10.23
CA TYR A 186 17.35 -13.47 -10.08
C TYR A 186 17.77 -14.10 -11.42
N VAL A 187 19.02 -14.58 -11.43
CA VAL A 187 19.65 -15.36 -12.50
C VAL A 187 20.23 -16.61 -11.87
N GLY A 188 19.74 -17.77 -12.29
CA GLY A 188 20.14 -19.03 -11.66
C GLY A 188 19.25 -20.18 -12.05
N ALA A 189 19.54 -21.34 -11.48
CA ALA A 189 18.70 -22.52 -11.63
C ALA A 189 17.40 -22.36 -10.85
N VAL A 190 16.30 -22.91 -11.37
CA VAL A 190 15.00 -22.88 -10.70
C VAL A 190 14.53 -24.31 -10.47
N ASN A 191 14.19 -24.62 -9.22
CA ASN A 191 13.64 -25.89 -8.80
C ASN A 191 12.19 -25.67 -8.40
N GLY A 192 11.30 -26.48 -8.96
CA GLY A 192 9.89 -26.38 -8.63
C GLY A 192 9.22 -27.72 -8.45
N TYR A 193 7.99 -27.63 -7.97
CA TYR A 193 7.13 -28.76 -7.67
C TYR A 193 5.70 -28.40 -8.04
N CYS A 194 5.01 -29.33 -8.69
CA CYS A 194 3.60 -29.22 -9.00
C CYS A 194 2.84 -30.41 -8.42
N ASP A 195 1.87 -30.13 -7.55
CA ASP A 195 0.93 -31.12 -7.03
C ASP A 195 -0.21 -31.32 -8.03
N ILE A 196 -0.15 -32.40 -8.80
CA ILE A 196 -1.15 -32.75 -9.82
C ILE A 196 -1.17 -34.27 -10.08
N PRO A 197 -2.33 -34.87 -10.39
CA PRO A 197 -2.39 -36.27 -10.82
C PRO A 197 -1.68 -36.49 -12.16
N GLU A 198 -0.99 -37.63 -12.28
CA GLU A 198 -0.23 -38.02 -13.49
C GLU A 198 0.72 -36.91 -13.99
N PRO A 199 1.66 -36.42 -13.15
CA PRO A 199 2.51 -35.27 -13.48
C PRO A 199 3.21 -35.37 -14.83
N GLU A 200 3.62 -36.57 -15.23
CA GLU A 200 4.30 -36.86 -16.49
C GLU A 200 3.52 -36.43 -17.76
N LYS A 201 2.22 -36.15 -17.64
CA LYS A 201 1.39 -35.59 -18.72
C LYS A 201 1.53 -34.08 -18.88
N TYR A 202 2.32 -33.42 -18.04
CA TYR A 202 2.44 -31.97 -18.00
C TYR A 202 3.90 -31.52 -18.10
N LYS A 203 4.05 -30.28 -18.55
CA LYS A 203 5.30 -29.53 -18.55
C LYS A 203 5.06 -28.14 -17.98
N VAL A 204 6.13 -27.50 -17.54
CA VAL A 204 6.14 -26.10 -17.13
C VAL A 204 6.90 -25.30 -18.17
N ASP A 205 6.26 -24.27 -18.72
CA ASP A 205 6.90 -23.27 -19.56
C ASP A 205 7.29 -22.06 -18.68
N MET A 206 8.56 -21.65 -18.73
CA MET A 206 9.08 -20.49 -18.00
C MET A 206 9.23 -19.28 -18.93
N TYR A 207 8.70 -18.14 -18.49
CA TYR A 207 8.81 -16.85 -19.14
C TYR A 207 9.50 -15.84 -18.23
N ALA A 208 10.21 -14.88 -18.85
CA ALA A 208 10.74 -13.70 -18.19
C ALA A 208 10.12 -12.44 -18.82
N TYR A 209 9.80 -11.46 -17.98
CA TYR A 209 9.22 -10.19 -18.38
C TYR A 209 10.18 -9.05 -18.07
N THR A 210 10.52 -8.30 -19.11
CA THR A 210 11.15 -6.98 -18.98
C THR A 210 10.16 -5.93 -19.49
N THR A 211 10.38 -5.31 -20.64
CA THR A 211 9.38 -4.48 -21.31
C THR A 211 8.33 -5.28 -22.07
N GLY A 212 8.57 -6.58 -22.25
CA GLY A 212 7.66 -7.55 -22.86
C GLY A 212 7.95 -8.98 -22.36
N GLU A 213 7.21 -9.94 -22.91
CA GLU A 213 7.28 -11.36 -22.58
C GLU A 213 8.39 -12.07 -23.38
N TYR A 214 9.21 -12.88 -22.71
CA TYR A 214 10.27 -13.68 -23.33
C TYR A 214 10.25 -15.13 -22.83
N PHE A 215 10.06 -16.08 -23.74
CA PHE A 215 10.17 -17.51 -23.42
C PHE A 215 11.62 -17.85 -23.02
N ASN A 216 11.79 -18.46 -21.85
CA ASN A 216 13.10 -18.83 -21.31
C ASN A 216 13.39 -20.34 -21.44
N GLY A 217 12.36 -21.16 -21.59
CA GLY A 217 12.47 -22.61 -21.78
C GLY A 217 11.31 -23.36 -21.14
N ASP A 218 11.26 -24.66 -21.36
CA ASP A 218 10.29 -25.58 -20.77
C ASP A 218 10.96 -26.76 -20.06
N ALA A 219 10.23 -27.37 -19.12
CA ALA A 219 10.66 -28.56 -18.39
C ALA A 219 9.46 -29.47 -18.13
N ASN A 220 9.55 -30.74 -18.54
CA ASN A 220 8.56 -31.75 -18.17
C ASN A 220 8.55 -31.98 -16.66
N LEU A 221 7.39 -32.27 -16.10
CA LEU A 221 7.32 -32.75 -14.72
C LEU A 221 7.85 -34.19 -14.63
N ASN A 222 8.60 -34.47 -13.57
CA ASN A 222 8.94 -35.83 -13.17
C ASN A 222 7.72 -36.51 -12.55
N SER A 223 7.74 -37.84 -12.43
CA SER A 223 6.64 -38.63 -11.83
C SER A 223 6.32 -38.25 -10.38
N ASP A 224 7.25 -37.60 -9.68
CA ASP A 224 7.05 -37.08 -8.32
C ASP A 224 6.53 -35.63 -8.31
N GLY A 225 6.24 -35.02 -9.47
CA GLY A 225 5.79 -33.64 -9.61
C GLY A 225 6.90 -32.59 -9.65
N THR A 226 8.17 -32.98 -9.51
CA THR A 226 9.29 -32.03 -9.54
C THR A 226 9.64 -31.59 -10.97
N PHE A 227 10.18 -30.37 -11.10
CA PHE A 227 10.75 -29.87 -12.36
C PHE A 227 11.97 -28.99 -12.10
N TYR A 228 12.81 -28.84 -13.13
CA TYR A 228 14.09 -28.15 -13.02
C TYR A 228 14.43 -27.35 -14.27
N PHE A 229 14.78 -26.08 -14.07
CA PHE A 229 15.41 -25.25 -15.10
C PHE A 229 16.87 -25.02 -14.73
N ARG A 230 17.78 -25.35 -15.67
CA ARG A 230 19.22 -25.16 -15.45
C ARG A 230 19.62 -23.71 -15.20
N ARG A 231 18.93 -22.78 -15.86
CA ARG A 231 19.15 -21.34 -15.74
C ARG A 231 17.89 -20.56 -16.11
N CYS A 232 17.75 -19.37 -15.57
CA CYS A 232 16.84 -18.32 -16.02
C CYS A 232 17.62 -17.00 -16.15
N TRP A 233 17.05 -16.03 -16.87
CA TRP A 233 17.65 -14.71 -17.09
C TRP A 233 16.93 -13.61 -16.29
N THR A 234 17.51 -12.42 -16.18
CA THR A 234 16.87 -11.26 -15.54
C THR A 234 15.50 -10.96 -16.15
N GLY A 235 14.57 -10.50 -15.32
CA GLY A 235 13.18 -10.23 -15.67
C GLY A 235 12.22 -10.86 -14.66
N ALA A 236 11.02 -10.31 -14.52
CA ALA A 236 10.00 -10.90 -13.67
C ALA A 236 9.55 -12.26 -14.23
N LYS A 237 9.45 -13.29 -13.40
CA LYS A 237 9.19 -14.66 -13.86
C LYS A 237 7.71 -15.01 -13.84
N GLN A 238 7.33 -15.82 -14.82
CA GLN A 238 6.05 -16.51 -14.88
C GLN A 238 6.27 -17.96 -15.28
N PHE A 239 5.52 -18.87 -14.67
CA PHE A 239 5.55 -20.30 -14.93
C PHE A 239 4.15 -20.75 -15.32
N ARG A 240 4.02 -21.33 -16.51
CA ARG A 240 2.74 -21.84 -17.05
C ARG A 240 2.76 -23.35 -17.02
N LEU A 241 1.78 -23.96 -16.36
CA LEU A 241 1.59 -25.41 -16.43
C LEU A 241 0.82 -25.74 -17.70
N ILE A 242 1.42 -26.54 -18.57
CA ILE A 242 0.87 -26.92 -19.86
C ILE A 242 0.67 -28.43 -19.87
N ARG A 243 -0.52 -28.87 -20.28
CA ARG A 243 -0.78 -30.29 -20.55
C ARG A 243 -0.22 -30.67 -21.91
N ILE A 244 0.56 -31.75 -21.98
CA ILE A 244 1.32 -32.13 -23.17
C ILE A 244 0.41 -32.64 -24.30
N GLU A 245 -0.67 -33.34 -23.97
CA GLU A 245 -1.51 -34.04 -24.96
C GLU A 245 -2.20 -33.11 -25.97
N ASP A 246 -2.63 -31.95 -25.50
CA ASP A 246 -3.43 -30.98 -26.25
C ASP A 246 -2.91 -29.54 -26.15
N ASN A 247 -1.76 -29.36 -25.48
CA ASN A 247 -1.15 -28.06 -25.23
C ASN A 247 -2.05 -27.09 -24.43
N ALA A 248 -2.97 -27.62 -23.62
CA ALA A 248 -3.85 -26.81 -22.80
C ALA A 248 -3.07 -26.08 -21.69
N TRP A 249 -3.31 -24.77 -21.56
CA TRP A 249 -2.79 -23.97 -20.45
C TRP A 249 -3.68 -24.17 -19.22
N ILE A 250 -3.13 -24.79 -18.19
CA ILE A 250 -3.89 -25.29 -17.03
C ILE A 250 -3.91 -24.29 -15.87
N THR A 251 -2.76 -23.76 -15.52
CA THR A 251 -2.62 -22.78 -14.42
C THR A 251 -1.32 -22.00 -14.59
N THR A 252 -1.21 -20.88 -13.87
CA THR A 252 -0.07 -19.97 -13.93
C THR A 252 0.40 -19.62 -12.53
N LEU A 253 1.70 -19.63 -12.33
CA LEU A 253 2.37 -19.03 -11.18
C LEU A 253 3.13 -17.79 -11.65
N GLU A 254 2.83 -16.64 -11.08
CA GLU A 254 3.50 -15.37 -11.36
C GLU A 254 3.65 -14.53 -10.09
N PHE A 255 4.56 -13.56 -10.16
CA PHE A 255 4.92 -12.69 -9.05
C PHE A 255 4.80 -11.22 -9.48
N PRO A 256 3.57 -10.70 -9.65
CA PRO A 256 3.38 -9.33 -10.11
C PRO A 256 3.94 -8.32 -9.10
N LEU A 257 4.75 -7.37 -9.59
CA LEU A 257 5.18 -6.22 -8.81
C LEU A 257 4.05 -5.19 -8.64
N LEU A 258 3.15 -5.13 -9.62
CA LEU A 258 2.12 -4.11 -9.73
C LEU A 258 0.76 -4.73 -10.05
N ILE A 259 -0.30 -3.98 -9.74
CA ILE A 259 -1.67 -4.31 -10.09
C ILE A 259 -1.93 -4.14 -11.60
N ARG A 260 -2.89 -4.88 -12.11
CA ARG A 260 -3.45 -4.69 -13.46
C ARG A 260 -4.46 -3.53 -13.45
N SER A 261 -4.38 -2.65 -14.43
CA SER A 261 -5.25 -1.46 -14.49
C SER A 261 -6.72 -1.77 -14.79
N TYR A 262 -6.97 -2.69 -15.72
CA TYR A 262 -8.30 -3.02 -16.20
C TYR A 262 -8.51 -4.53 -16.22
N TRP A 263 -9.73 -4.96 -15.92
CA TRP A 263 -10.18 -6.28 -16.34
C TRP A 263 -10.42 -6.29 -17.84
N MET A 264 -9.83 -7.25 -18.55
CA MET A 264 -10.07 -7.42 -19.99
C MET A 264 -11.30 -8.31 -20.19
N PRO A 265 -12.36 -7.82 -20.85
CA PRO A 265 -13.49 -8.66 -21.25
C PRO A 265 -13.04 -9.81 -22.16
N GLU A 266 -13.70 -10.97 -22.06
CA GLU A 266 -13.40 -12.13 -22.90
C GLU A 266 -13.61 -11.87 -24.40
N ASP A 267 -14.52 -10.95 -24.73
CA ASP A 267 -14.87 -10.53 -26.09
C ASP A 267 -14.08 -9.30 -26.57
N ALA A 268 -13.10 -8.83 -25.79
CA ALA A 268 -12.26 -7.71 -26.20
C ALA A 268 -11.42 -8.04 -27.44
N ASP A 269 -11.15 -7.01 -28.24
CA ASP A 269 -10.31 -7.16 -29.44
C ASP A 269 -8.94 -7.78 -29.07
N PRO A 270 -8.45 -8.81 -29.79
CA PRO A 270 -7.20 -9.48 -29.47
C PRO A 270 -5.98 -8.54 -29.39
N GLU A 271 -5.95 -7.46 -30.19
CA GLU A 271 -4.89 -6.47 -30.16
C GLU A 271 -4.96 -5.58 -28.91
N VAL A 272 -6.18 -5.26 -28.46
CA VAL A 272 -6.41 -4.58 -27.18
C VAL A 272 -5.93 -5.45 -26.03
N ILE A 273 -6.34 -6.72 -25.99
CA ILE A 273 -5.89 -7.69 -24.97
C ILE A 273 -4.37 -7.76 -24.94
N ARG A 274 -3.72 -7.88 -26.11
CA ARG A 274 -2.25 -7.96 -26.23
C ARG A 274 -1.52 -6.79 -25.56
N VAL A 275 -2.09 -5.59 -25.64
CA VAL A 275 -1.47 -4.36 -25.08
C VAL A 275 -1.85 -4.15 -23.61
N MET A 276 -3.10 -4.43 -23.26
CA MET A 276 -3.72 -4.02 -22.00
C MET A 276 -3.66 -5.09 -20.89
N LYS A 277 -3.57 -6.39 -21.23
CA LYS A 277 -3.63 -7.48 -20.26
C LYS A 277 -2.60 -7.40 -19.13
N ASP A 278 -1.40 -6.92 -19.44
CA ASP A 278 -0.32 -6.74 -18.46
C ASP A 278 0.02 -5.26 -18.28
N ARG A 279 -0.88 -4.34 -18.71
CA ARG A 279 -0.72 -2.92 -18.50
C ARG A 279 -1.01 -2.56 -17.05
N CYS A 280 -0.07 -1.81 -16.47
CA CYS A 280 -0.29 -1.01 -15.27
C CYS A 280 -0.05 0.45 -15.66
N TYR A 281 -1.10 1.27 -15.64
CA TYR A 281 -0.94 2.71 -15.51
C TYR A 281 -0.44 2.97 -14.09
N THR A 282 0.62 3.75 -13.97
CA THR A 282 1.32 3.87 -12.67
C THR A 282 0.52 4.68 -11.67
N TYR A 283 -0.39 5.52 -12.15
CA TYR A 283 -1.49 6.12 -11.39
C TYR A 283 -2.34 5.08 -10.64
N ASP A 284 -2.78 4.03 -11.33
CA ASP A 284 -3.66 3.00 -10.76
C ASP A 284 -2.96 2.23 -9.63
N GLN A 285 -1.65 1.97 -9.76
CA GLN A 285 -0.85 1.40 -8.67
C GLN A 285 -0.82 2.34 -7.45
N ALA A 286 -0.67 3.65 -7.66
CA ALA A 286 -0.70 4.63 -6.58
C ALA A 286 -2.05 4.65 -5.86
N LEU A 287 -3.15 4.68 -6.61
CA LEU A 287 -4.49 4.63 -6.05
C LEU A 287 -4.77 3.34 -5.28
N ALA A 288 -4.41 2.18 -5.84
CA ALA A 288 -4.59 0.91 -5.15
C ALA A 288 -3.80 0.86 -3.84
N ALA A 289 -2.55 1.34 -3.86
CA ALA A 289 -1.74 1.42 -2.65
C ALA A 289 -2.37 2.36 -1.60
N LEU A 290 -2.85 3.54 -1.99
CA LEU A 290 -3.55 4.47 -1.11
C LEU A 290 -4.82 3.84 -0.52
N ALA A 291 -5.65 3.20 -1.34
CA ALA A 291 -6.86 2.51 -0.92
C ALA A 291 -6.57 1.40 0.10
N LEU A 292 -5.47 0.66 -0.06
CA LEU A 292 -5.04 -0.35 0.91
C LEU A 292 -4.48 0.28 2.20
N MET A 293 -3.78 1.41 2.10
CA MET A 293 -3.24 2.13 3.27
C MET A 293 -4.34 2.68 4.17
N VAL A 294 -5.36 3.33 3.62
CA VAL A 294 -6.49 3.88 4.42
C VAL A 294 -7.28 2.78 5.14
N GLN A 295 -7.26 1.56 4.60
CA GLN A 295 -7.88 0.37 5.20
C GLN A 295 -6.97 -0.37 6.19
N ARG A 296 -5.68 0.01 6.29
CA ARG A 296 -4.66 -0.74 7.02
C ARG A 296 -4.53 -2.21 6.58
N HIS A 297 -4.65 -2.46 5.28
CA HIS A 297 -4.66 -3.82 4.73
C HIS A 297 -3.28 -4.49 4.80
N GLU A 298 -3.24 -5.82 4.94
CA GLU A 298 -1.98 -6.59 5.03
C GLU A 298 -1.09 -6.51 3.77
N ALA A 299 -1.70 -6.22 2.62
CA ALA A 299 -1.01 -6.12 1.33
C ALA A 299 -0.20 -4.82 1.13
N VAL A 300 -0.28 -3.85 2.05
CA VAL A 300 0.32 -2.51 1.89
C VAL A 300 1.81 -2.58 1.55
N GLU A 301 2.60 -3.36 2.30
CA GLU A 301 4.06 -3.46 2.09
C GLU A 301 4.41 -3.93 0.67
N ARG A 302 3.62 -4.86 0.11
CA ARG A 302 3.81 -5.36 -1.26
C ARG A 302 3.50 -4.28 -2.29
N TYR A 303 2.42 -3.51 -2.11
CA TYR A 303 2.05 -2.45 -3.04
C TYR A 303 3.02 -1.26 -2.99
N VAL A 304 3.56 -0.96 -1.80
CA VAL A 304 4.59 0.07 -1.60
C VAL A 304 5.91 -0.35 -2.24
N ALA A 305 6.29 -1.63 -2.14
CA ALA A 305 7.43 -2.15 -2.88
C ALA A 305 7.26 -1.96 -4.39
N GLY A 306 6.04 -2.15 -4.91
CA GLY A 306 5.67 -1.82 -6.29
C GLY A 306 5.87 -0.35 -6.63
N LEU A 307 5.37 0.58 -5.79
CA LEU A 307 5.60 2.03 -5.96
C LEU A 307 7.10 2.37 -6.02
N CYS A 308 7.91 1.80 -5.13
CA CYS A 308 9.35 2.01 -5.15
C CYS A 308 10.01 1.46 -6.42
N ALA A 309 9.43 0.44 -7.08
CA ALA A 309 9.93 -0.10 -8.33
C ALA A 309 9.58 0.79 -9.54
N LEU A 310 8.52 1.59 -9.45
CA LEU A 310 8.09 2.52 -10.50
C LEU A 310 9.00 3.74 -10.65
N VAL A 311 9.61 4.17 -9.54
CA VAL A 311 10.53 5.30 -9.53
C VAL A 311 11.88 4.84 -10.07
N ASP A 312 12.23 5.29 -11.27
CA ASP A 312 13.46 4.91 -11.94
C ASP A 312 14.71 5.53 -11.25
N GLU A 313 15.90 5.20 -11.77
CA GLU A 313 17.17 5.70 -11.22
C GLU A 313 17.33 7.22 -11.31
N ASN A 314 16.67 7.86 -12.28
CA ASN A 314 16.66 9.30 -12.45
C ASN A 314 15.54 9.96 -11.64
N GLY A 315 14.76 9.17 -10.91
CA GLY A 315 13.59 9.63 -10.16
C GLY A 315 12.30 9.69 -10.97
N GLY A 316 12.32 9.42 -12.28
CA GLY A 316 11.13 9.53 -13.13
C GLY A 316 10.15 8.37 -12.93
N VAL A 317 8.87 8.63 -13.23
CA VAL A 317 7.79 7.62 -13.21
C VAL A 317 7.13 7.57 -14.59
N LYS A 318 7.29 6.43 -15.28
CA LYS A 318 6.67 6.22 -16.59
C LYS A 318 5.15 6.14 -16.46
N PHE A 319 4.43 6.69 -17.42
CA PHE A 319 2.97 6.78 -17.42
C PHE A 319 2.27 5.40 -17.38
N PHE A 320 2.85 4.41 -18.06
CA PHE A 320 2.44 3.02 -17.94
C PHE A 320 3.65 2.10 -18.05
N VAL A 321 3.50 0.90 -17.49
CA VAL A 321 4.50 -0.15 -17.44
C VAL A 321 3.86 -1.53 -17.60
N ASN A 322 4.68 -2.56 -17.82
CA ASN A 322 4.26 -3.94 -17.65
C ASN A 322 4.15 -4.26 -16.15
N ARG A 323 3.02 -4.82 -15.72
CA ARG A 323 2.70 -5.05 -14.30
C ARG A 323 3.65 -6.03 -13.60
N LEU A 324 4.22 -7.00 -14.33
CA LEU A 324 5.11 -8.00 -13.76
C LEU A 324 6.49 -7.38 -13.49
N SER A 325 7.00 -6.55 -14.40
CA SER A 325 8.37 -6.05 -14.36
C SER A 325 8.53 -4.62 -13.85
N ALA A 326 7.44 -3.84 -13.78
CA ALA A 326 7.48 -2.39 -13.60
C ALA A 326 8.24 -1.62 -14.69
N MET A 327 8.46 -2.23 -15.86
CA MET A 327 9.24 -1.64 -16.96
C MET A 327 8.37 -1.25 -18.15
N SER A 328 8.79 -0.21 -18.87
CA SER A 328 8.23 0.20 -20.15
C SER A 328 9.33 0.63 -21.12
N PRO A 329 9.20 0.33 -22.42
CA PRO A 329 10.17 0.75 -23.42
C PRO A 329 10.00 2.21 -23.83
N ARG A 330 8.97 2.91 -23.31
CA ARG A 330 8.65 4.28 -23.69
C ARG A 330 9.04 5.26 -22.59
N THR A 331 9.75 6.31 -22.96
CA THR A 331 10.05 7.50 -22.15
C THR A 331 8.83 8.41 -22.09
N TYR A 332 7.69 7.85 -21.67
CA TYR A 332 6.43 8.56 -21.60
C TYR A 332 6.14 8.98 -20.16
N TYR A 333 6.14 10.27 -19.90
CA TYR A 333 6.05 10.86 -18.56
C TYR A 333 4.95 11.91 -18.52
N ARG A 334 4.11 11.85 -17.49
CA ARG A 334 3.11 12.88 -17.16
C ARG A 334 3.25 13.25 -15.69
N LEU A 335 3.32 14.54 -15.41
CA LEU A 335 3.68 14.99 -14.06
C LEU A 335 2.58 14.73 -13.03
N GLY A 336 1.29 14.81 -13.37
CA GLY A 336 0.20 14.42 -12.46
C GLY A 336 0.34 12.96 -12.04
N ASN A 337 0.45 12.06 -13.00
CA ASN A 337 0.69 10.63 -12.76
C ASN A 337 1.93 10.36 -11.87
N ALA A 338 3.06 11.04 -12.11
CA ALA A 338 4.24 10.90 -11.27
C ALA A 338 4.00 11.43 -9.84
N ALA A 339 3.33 12.59 -9.71
CA ALA A 339 2.98 13.20 -8.44
C ALA A 339 2.10 12.28 -7.58
N TRP A 340 1.19 11.53 -8.17
CA TRP A 340 0.39 10.51 -7.47
C TRP A 340 1.23 9.37 -6.88
N VAL A 341 2.21 8.84 -7.64
CA VAL A 341 3.13 7.82 -7.13
C VAL A 341 3.96 8.39 -5.96
N TYR A 342 4.47 9.61 -6.09
CA TYR A 342 5.21 10.27 -5.00
C TYR A 342 4.31 10.57 -3.79
N TYR A 343 3.06 10.97 -4.03
CA TYR A 343 2.09 11.23 -2.97
C TYR A 343 1.80 9.95 -2.19
N ALA A 344 1.59 8.82 -2.87
CA ALA A 344 1.39 7.52 -2.22
C ALA A 344 2.62 7.08 -1.42
N LEU A 345 3.84 7.34 -1.92
CA LEU A 345 5.08 7.13 -1.17
C LEU A 345 5.16 8.02 0.09
N ALA A 346 4.83 9.30 -0.01
CA ALA A 346 4.79 10.19 1.14
C ALA A 346 3.68 9.79 2.14
N PHE A 347 2.51 9.38 1.65
CA PHE A 347 1.37 8.95 2.48
C PHE A 347 1.70 7.69 3.26
N TYR A 348 2.47 6.77 2.66
CA TYR A 348 3.02 5.63 3.39
C TYR A 348 3.91 6.06 4.55
N LEU A 349 4.79 7.07 4.39
CA LEU A 349 5.62 7.58 5.49
C LEU A 349 4.79 8.19 6.63
N GLU A 350 3.62 8.76 6.31
CA GLU A 350 2.68 9.28 7.31
C GLU A 350 2.01 8.15 8.09
N LYS A 351 1.47 7.15 7.38
CA LYS A 351 0.64 6.10 7.99
C LYS A 351 1.46 4.94 8.59
N TYR A 352 2.67 4.72 8.09
CA TYR A 352 3.55 3.60 8.43
C TYR A 352 4.99 4.08 8.70
N PRO A 353 5.22 4.94 9.71
CA PRO A 353 6.56 5.47 9.99
C PRO A 353 7.60 4.37 10.27
N ASP A 354 7.17 3.26 10.88
CA ASP A 354 8.01 2.10 11.23
C ASP A 354 7.91 0.95 10.21
N GLY A 355 7.27 1.16 9.06
CA GLY A 355 7.10 0.12 8.04
C GLY A 355 8.41 -0.27 7.35
N THR A 356 8.44 -1.46 6.72
CA THR A 356 9.71 -2.05 6.26
C THR A 356 10.32 -1.31 5.08
N GLN A 357 9.50 -0.62 4.28
CA GLN A 357 9.96 0.13 3.11
C GLN A 357 10.41 1.57 3.41
N THR A 358 10.29 2.08 4.64
CA THR A 358 10.46 3.52 4.97
C THR A 358 11.76 4.13 4.43
N ALA A 359 12.89 3.44 4.58
CA ALA A 359 14.18 3.93 4.10
C ALA A 359 14.21 4.07 2.56
N ARG A 360 13.75 3.03 1.85
CA ARG A 360 13.67 3.00 0.38
C ARG A 360 12.66 4.01 -0.15
N VAL A 361 11.54 4.17 0.53
CA VAL A 361 10.50 5.15 0.19
C VAL A 361 11.05 6.57 0.26
N ARG A 362 11.78 6.92 1.32
CA ARG A 362 12.42 8.24 1.45
C ARG A 362 13.42 8.50 0.32
N GLU A 363 14.26 7.52 0.01
CA GLU A 363 15.22 7.61 -1.10
C GLU A 363 14.52 7.87 -2.44
N LYS A 364 13.52 7.05 -2.77
CA LYS A 364 12.77 7.17 -4.03
C LYS A 364 11.97 8.46 -4.12
N LEU A 365 11.35 8.89 -3.02
CA LEU A 365 10.63 10.14 -2.95
C LEU A 365 11.55 11.34 -3.26
N LEU A 366 12.71 11.41 -2.61
CA LEU A 366 13.67 12.50 -2.83
C LEU A 366 14.23 12.52 -4.27
N ALA A 367 14.50 11.35 -4.85
CA ALA A 367 14.88 11.25 -6.27
C ALA A 367 13.76 11.77 -7.18
N GLY A 368 12.51 11.40 -6.89
CA GLY A 368 11.33 11.87 -7.61
C GLY A 368 11.13 13.38 -7.55
N ILE A 369 11.36 14.00 -6.39
CA ILE A 369 11.34 15.46 -6.24
C ILE A 369 12.43 16.11 -7.10
N ALA A 370 13.66 15.61 -7.04
CA ALA A 370 14.76 16.17 -7.83
C ALA A 370 14.45 16.12 -9.34
N TRP A 371 13.85 15.02 -9.80
CA TRP A 371 13.37 14.88 -11.17
C TRP A 371 12.24 15.85 -11.51
N LEU A 372 11.24 15.96 -10.64
CA LEU A 372 10.09 16.84 -10.80
C LEU A 372 10.52 18.33 -10.91
N ASP A 373 11.55 18.73 -10.16
CA ASP A 373 12.11 20.09 -10.19
C ASP A 373 12.75 20.47 -11.54
N THR A 374 13.08 19.50 -12.40
CA THR A 374 13.53 19.78 -13.76
C THR A 374 12.43 20.33 -14.68
N PHE A 375 11.16 20.20 -14.29
CA PHE A 375 10.00 20.67 -15.04
C PHE A 375 9.41 21.99 -14.51
N LEU A 376 10.01 22.58 -13.47
CA LEU A 376 9.59 23.87 -12.92
C LEU A 376 9.86 25.00 -13.90
N VAL A 377 8.85 25.82 -14.20
CA VAL A 377 9.03 27.05 -14.98
C VAL A 377 9.46 28.17 -14.04
N SER A 378 10.67 28.70 -14.20
CA SER A 378 11.22 29.79 -13.37
C SER A 378 11.43 31.10 -14.12
N THR A 379 11.02 31.18 -15.39
CA THR A 379 11.18 32.36 -16.23
C THR A 379 10.30 33.51 -15.74
N PRO A 380 10.88 34.65 -15.29
CA PRO A 380 10.09 35.78 -14.80
C PRO A 380 9.16 36.35 -15.86
N GLY A 381 7.89 36.56 -15.49
CA GLY A 381 6.87 37.11 -16.39
C GLY A 381 6.25 36.11 -17.36
N ASP A 382 6.68 34.84 -17.33
CA ASP A 382 5.96 33.75 -18.00
C ASP A 382 4.63 33.49 -17.28
N LEU A 383 3.53 33.28 -18.01
CA LEU A 383 2.23 32.98 -17.41
C LEU A 383 2.29 31.71 -16.53
N ARG A 384 3.21 30.81 -16.84
CA ARG A 384 3.46 29.55 -16.14
C ARG A 384 4.43 29.68 -14.95
N GLU A 385 4.96 30.87 -14.65
CA GLU A 385 6.02 31.04 -13.65
C GLU A 385 5.66 30.40 -12.29
N GLY A 386 6.51 29.51 -11.78
CA GLY A 386 6.29 28.76 -10.55
C GLY A 386 5.31 27.58 -10.68
N LEU A 387 4.89 27.22 -11.88
CA LEU A 387 4.14 26.00 -12.19
C LEU A 387 5.05 24.94 -12.83
N TYR A 388 4.61 23.70 -12.75
CA TYR A 388 5.27 22.53 -13.32
C TYR A 388 4.63 22.16 -14.67
N LYS A 389 5.49 21.85 -15.65
CA LYS A 389 5.13 21.45 -17.02
C LYS A 389 4.43 20.09 -17.09
N GLY A 390 3.84 19.76 -18.24
CA GLY A 390 3.04 18.55 -18.45
C GLY A 390 3.80 17.22 -18.42
N GLY A 391 5.10 17.23 -18.70
CA GLY A 391 5.95 16.04 -18.78
C GLY A 391 6.64 15.89 -20.13
N GLN A 392 6.95 14.64 -20.51
CA GLN A 392 7.76 14.30 -21.68
C GLN A 392 7.14 13.14 -22.44
N GLY A 393 7.37 13.11 -23.75
CA GLY A 393 6.90 12.07 -24.65
C GLY A 393 5.45 12.28 -25.07
N ARG A 394 5.10 11.84 -26.27
CA ARG A 394 3.70 11.80 -26.76
C ARG A 394 3.53 10.76 -27.86
N TYR A 395 2.29 10.37 -28.09
CA TYR A 395 1.90 9.67 -29.31
C TYR A 395 1.36 10.67 -30.33
N VAL A 396 1.77 10.52 -31.59
CA VAL A 396 1.26 11.25 -32.75
C VAL A 396 0.97 10.22 -33.83
N ASP A 397 -0.29 10.05 -34.19
CA ASP A 397 -0.75 9.10 -35.21
C ASP A 397 -0.18 7.67 -35.00
N GLY A 398 -0.22 7.19 -33.75
CA GLY A 398 0.31 5.87 -33.37
C GLY A 398 1.83 5.79 -33.20
N ASN A 399 2.59 6.82 -33.57
CA ASN A 399 4.05 6.87 -33.41
C ASN A 399 4.44 7.57 -32.11
N PHE A 400 5.45 7.04 -31.42
CA PHE A 400 5.94 7.61 -30.17
C PHE A 400 7.09 8.60 -30.42
N ASP A 401 6.92 9.84 -29.98
CA ASP A 401 7.91 10.91 -30.02
C ASP A 401 8.46 11.12 -28.61
N GLU A 402 9.67 10.62 -28.35
CA GLU A 402 10.35 10.73 -27.06
C GLU A 402 10.96 12.10 -26.79
N THR A 403 11.13 12.91 -27.84
CA THR A 403 11.79 14.22 -27.77
C THR A 403 10.83 15.34 -27.37
N PHE A 404 9.52 15.08 -27.48
CA PHE A 404 8.49 16.03 -27.10
C PHE A 404 8.55 16.38 -25.61
N VAL A 405 8.59 17.67 -25.29
CA VAL A 405 8.39 18.20 -23.94
C VAL A 405 7.08 18.97 -23.93
N ALA A 406 6.20 18.64 -22.98
CA ALA A 406 4.94 19.33 -22.83
C ALA A 406 5.16 20.73 -22.25
N GLU A 407 5.07 21.75 -23.10
CA GLU A 407 5.25 23.15 -22.69
C GLU A 407 4.04 23.74 -21.95
N TRP A 408 2.93 23.02 -21.80
CA TRP A 408 1.79 23.48 -21.02
C TRP A 408 1.94 23.08 -19.54
N CYS A 409 1.28 23.85 -18.67
CA CYS A 409 1.07 23.52 -17.26
C CYS A 409 -0.43 23.28 -17.04
N ALA A 410 -0.82 22.04 -16.74
CA ALA A 410 -2.21 21.71 -16.43
C ALA A 410 -2.51 21.95 -14.95
N LEU A 411 -3.74 22.32 -14.62
CA LEU A 411 -4.17 22.48 -13.25
C LEU A 411 -4.04 21.18 -12.46
N GLU A 412 -4.58 20.08 -13.00
CA GLU A 412 -4.59 18.76 -12.35
C GLU A 412 -3.19 18.39 -11.86
N HIS A 413 -2.21 18.42 -12.75
CA HIS A 413 -0.81 18.11 -12.40
C HIS A 413 -0.27 19.00 -11.27
N ASN A 414 -0.57 20.30 -11.30
CA ASN A 414 -0.04 21.22 -10.30
C ASN A 414 -0.77 21.09 -8.95
N VAL A 415 -2.05 20.73 -8.95
CA VAL A 415 -2.82 20.39 -7.75
C VAL A 415 -2.29 19.10 -7.12
N ASP A 416 -2.01 18.07 -7.91
CA ASP A 416 -1.41 16.83 -7.41
C ASP A 416 -0.05 17.09 -6.72
N ILE A 417 0.79 17.92 -7.35
CA ILE A 417 2.09 18.32 -6.81
C ILE A 417 1.91 19.18 -5.54
N TRP A 418 0.88 20.02 -5.48
CA TRP A 418 0.58 20.77 -4.27
C TRP A 418 0.24 19.85 -3.09
N PHE A 419 -0.63 18.86 -3.28
CA PHE A 419 -0.94 17.87 -2.24
C PHE A 419 0.29 17.07 -1.80
N LEU A 420 1.18 16.74 -2.75
CA LEU A 420 2.47 16.13 -2.43
C LEU A 420 3.33 17.04 -1.56
N PHE A 421 3.51 18.31 -1.94
CA PHE A 421 4.36 19.24 -1.18
C PHE A 421 3.77 19.56 0.19
N GLU A 422 2.45 19.68 0.29
CA GLU A 422 1.73 19.85 1.54
C GLU A 422 2.03 18.68 2.50
N LEU A 423 1.85 17.45 2.03
CA LEU A 423 2.09 16.25 2.81
C LEU A 423 3.57 16.11 3.22
N MET A 424 4.49 16.40 2.31
CA MET A 424 5.92 16.43 2.64
C MET A 424 6.25 17.50 3.69
N GLY A 425 5.58 18.65 3.65
CA GLY A 425 5.69 19.69 4.68
C GLY A 425 5.23 19.18 6.05
N ARG A 426 4.07 18.51 6.12
CA ARG A 426 3.57 17.89 7.36
C ARG A 426 4.49 16.78 7.91
N LEU A 427 5.17 16.06 7.03
CA LEU A 427 6.16 15.05 7.38
C LEU A 427 7.52 15.64 7.82
N GLY A 428 7.68 16.96 7.79
CA GLY A 428 8.89 17.65 8.22
C GLY A 428 10.04 17.60 7.22
N PHE A 429 9.77 17.43 5.92
CA PHE A 429 10.81 17.61 4.91
C PHE A 429 11.12 19.10 4.74
N ASP A 430 12.42 19.44 4.80
CA ASP A 430 12.88 20.83 4.82
C ASP A 430 12.37 21.65 3.62
N GLY A 431 11.76 22.81 3.93
CA GLY A 431 11.29 23.80 2.94
C GLY A 431 10.00 23.44 2.20
N PHE A 432 9.38 22.27 2.45
CA PHE A 432 8.22 21.85 1.67
C PHE A 432 6.92 22.60 1.98
N SER A 433 6.71 23.03 3.23
CA SER A 433 5.57 23.91 3.57
C SER A 433 5.61 25.21 2.76
N GLU A 434 6.80 25.81 2.64
CA GLU A 434 6.99 27.05 1.87
C GLU A 434 6.88 26.81 0.36
N ARG A 435 7.30 25.62 -0.13
CA ARG A 435 7.10 25.22 -1.52
C ARG A 435 5.61 25.06 -1.84
N ALA A 436 4.83 24.42 -0.97
CA ALA A 436 3.39 24.29 -1.11
C ALA A 436 2.71 25.67 -1.17
N ASP A 437 3.09 26.58 -0.26
CA ASP A 437 2.56 27.97 -0.25
C ASP A 437 2.88 28.74 -1.53
N ARG A 438 4.11 28.61 -2.05
CA ARG A 438 4.50 29.25 -3.32
C ARG A 438 3.72 28.67 -4.50
N LEU A 439 3.60 27.36 -4.56
CA LEU A 439 2.88 26.68 -5.63
C LEU A 439 1.39 27.04 -5.62
N ALA A 440 0.75 27.08 -4.44
CA ALA A 440 -0.64 27.53 -4.30
C ALA A 440 -0.86 28.93 -4.89
N LYS A 441 0.04 29.88 -4.58
CA LYS A 441 -0.01 31.25 -5.14
C LYS A 441 0.15 31.25 -6.66
N SER A 442 1.05 30.44 -7.21
CA SER A 442 1.22 30.30 -8.66
C SER A 442 0.00 29.67 -9.33
N ILE A 443 -0.63 28.66 -8.72
CA ILE A 443 -1.87 28.04 -9.22
C ILE A 443 -2.99 29.09 -9.27
N ILE A 444 -3.24 29.80 -8.16
CA ILE A 444 -4.29 30.82 -8.11
C ILE A 444 -4.02 31.93 -9.14
N ARG A 445 -2.79 32.43 -9.23
CA ARG A 445 -2.44 33.50 -10.18
C ARG A 445 -2.60 33.07 -11.64
N GLY A 446 -2.14 31.87 -11.98
CA GLY A 446 -2.06 31.41 -13.37
C GLY A 446 -3.33 30.75 -13.90
N LEU A 447 -4.16 30.17 -13.02
CA LEU A 447 -5.23 29.26 -13.44
C LEU A 447 -6.61 29.63 -12.91
N TRP A 448 -6.75 30.56 -11.96
CA TRP A 448 -8.07 30.96 -11.47
C TRP A 448 -8.78 31.93 -12.41
N VAL A 449 -10.09 31.77 -12.59
CA VAL A 449 -10.96 32.67 -13.35
C VAL A 449 -12.01 33.27 -12.42
N GLU A 450 -11.75 34.48 -11.92
CA GLU A 450 -12.59 35.10 -10.87
C GLU A 450 -14.06 35.27 -11.30
N ASP A 451 -14.29 35.76 -12.52
CA ASP A 451 -15.65 36.04 -13.03
C ASP A 451 -16.49 34.78 -13.25
N GLU A 452 -15.84 33.64 -13.52
CA GLU A 452 -16.52 32.35 -13.72
C GLU A 452 -16.59 31.52 -12.45
N GLY A 453 -15.71 31.79 -11.48
CA GLY A 453 -15.65 31.06 -10.22
C GLY A 453 -15.12 29.63 -10.36
N ARG A 454 -14.12 29.43 -11.23
CA ARG A 454 -13.52 28.12 -11.51
C ARG A 454 -12.05 28.24 -11.92
N PHE A 455 -11.38 27.10 -12.05
CA PHE A 455 -10.06 27.02 -12.63
C PHE A 455 -10.08 26.74 -14.14
N ARG A 456 -9.01 27.18 -14.82
CA ARG A 456 -8.68 26.85 -16.20
C ARG A 456 -8.09 25.44 -16.27
N GLN A 457 -8.24 24.77 -17.41
CA GLN A 457 -7.59 23.47 -17.67
C GLN A 457 -6.07 23.58 -17.59
N GLY A 458 -5.52 24.64 -18.17
CA GLY A 458 -4.08 24.84 -18.16
C GLY A 458 -3.66 26.21 -18.66
N VAL A 459 -2.34 26.37 -18.73
CA VAL A 459 -1.70 27.59 -19.21
C VAL A 459 -0.46 27.25 -20.02
N HIS A 460 -0.32 27.92 -21.16
CA HIS A 460 0.86 27.92 -22.01
C HIS A 460 1.69 29.18 -21.75
N SER A 461 2.87 29.28 -22.34
CA SER A 461 3.75 30.44 -22.16
C SER A 461 3.11 31.78 -22.55
N THR A 462 2.20 31.76 -23.53
CA THR A 462 1.62 32.98 -24.14
C THR A 462 0.10 33.06 -24.09
N HIS A 463 -0.59 31.98 -23.74
CA HIS A 463 -2.05 31.95 -23.69
C HIS A 463 -2.57 30.97 -22.64
N TYR A 464 -3.84 31.13 -22.29
CA TYR A 464 -4.55 30.21 -21.40
C TYR A 464 -5.25 29.12 -22.19
N ASP A 465 -5.43 27.95 -21.59
CA ASP A 465 -6.37 26.92 -22.03
C ASP A 465 -7.64 27.01 -21.19
N ASN A 466 -8.72 27.46 -21.82
CA ASN A 466 -9.97 27.81 -21.13
C ASN A 466 -11.01 26.71 -21.16
N ALA A 467 -10.71 25.58 -21.79
CA ALA A 467 -11.56 24.40 -21.69
C ALA A 467 -11.80 24.04 -20.22
N ALA A 468 -12.97 23.45 -19.96
CA ALA A 468 -13.41 23.09 -18.62
C ALA A 468 -13.84 21.63 -18.64
N ALA A 469 -13.09 20.82 -17.94
CA ALA A 469 -13.39 19.47 -17.51
C ALA A 469 -13.73 19.46 -16.02
N LEU A 470 -14.23 18.32 -15.55
CA LEU A 470 -14.72 18.15 -14.19
C LEU A 470 -13.63 18.39 -13.15
N ASP A 471 -12.44 17.82 -13.37
CA ASP A 471 -11.26 17.84 -12.49
C ASP A 471 -10.84 19.27 -12.10
N GLN A 472 -11.04 20.25 -12.99
CA GLN A 472 -10.75 21.64 -12.62
C GLN A 472 -11.68 22.23 -11.58
N SER A 473 -12.89 21.69 -11.46
CA SER A 473 -13.87 22.13 -10.45
C SER A 473 -13.92 21.19 -9.24
N SER A 474 -13.59 19.90 -9.42
CA SER A 474 -13.54 18.92 -8.33
C SER A 474 -12.16 18.88 -7.66
N TRP A 475 -11.07 18.51 -8.33
CA TRP A 475 -9.73 18.44 -7.72
C TRP A 475 -9.21 19.84 -7.42
N GLY A 476 -9.41 20.78 -8.35
CA GLY A 476 -9.18 22.21 -8.11
C GLY A 476 -10.01 22.75 -6.94
N GLY A 477 -11.25 22.25 -6.79
CA GLY A 477 -12.13 22.55 -5.66
C GLY A 477 -11.59 22.03 -4.33
N LEU A 478 -11.16 20.77 -4.28
CA LEU A 478 -10.50 20.14 -3.13
C LEU A 478 -9.25 20.90 -2.71
N PHE A 479 -8.39 21.23 -3.68
CA PHE A 479 -7.21 22.07 -3.45
C PHE A 479 -7.60 23.39 -2.80
N VAL A 480 -8.50 24.15 -3.44
CA VAL A 480 -8.79 25.51 -2.99
C VAL A 480 -9.57 25.53 -1.67
N ALA A 481 -10.32 24.48 -1.34
CA ALA A 481 -10.96 24.33 -0.03
C ALA A 481 -9.98 24.31 1.15
N ASN A 482 -8.70 24.00 0.91
CA ASN A 482 -7.66 24.03 1.93
C ASN A 482 -7.04 25.42 2.13
N ILE A 483 -7.31 26.39 1.24
CA ILE A 483 -6.65 27.70 1.27
C ILE A 483 -7.61 28.90 1.15
N ASP A 484 -8.79 28.73 0.55
CA ASP A 484 -9.79 29.77 0.31
C ASP A 484 -11.21 29.14 0.15
N ALA A 485 -12.00 29.22 1.23
CA ALA A 485 -13.34 28.64 1.28
C ALA A 485 -14.35 29.32 0.34
N GLU A 486 -14.17 30.61 0.02
CA GLU A 486 -15.08 31.32 -0.89
C GLU A 486 -14.90 30.80 -2.32
N LYS A 487 -13.65 30.65 -2.76
CA LYS A 487 -13.34 30.06 -4.07
C LYS A 487 -13.79 28.60 -4.15
N ALA A 488 -13.68 27.84 -3.06
CA ALA A 488 -14.20 26.47 -3.02
C ALA A 488 -15.72 26.42 -3.24
N ALA A 489 -16.48 27.33 -2.62
CA ALA A 489 -17.91 27.44 -2.86
C ALA A 489 -18.25 27.81 -4.32
N LYS A 490 -17.44 28.66 -4.96
CA LYS A 490 -17.56 29.00 -6.39
C LYS A 490 -17.28 27.78 -7.28
N CYS A 491 -16.20 27.03 -7.02
CA CYS A 491 -15.89 25.77 -7.71
C CYS A 491 -17.06 24.79 -7.63
N ARG A 492 -17.58 24.56 -6.41
CA ARG A 492 -18.74 23.68 -6.19
C ARG A 492 -19.96 24.10 -7.01
N LYS A 493 -20.23 25.41 -7.10
CA LYS A 493 -21.32 25.93 -7.93
C LYS A 493 -21.10 25.67 -9.42
N TYR A 494 -19.88 25.89 -9.92
CA TYR A 494 -19.54 25.65 -11.32
C TYR A 494 -19.59 24.16 -11.69
N MET A 495 -19.10 23.30 -10.79
CA MET A 495 -19.08 21.84 -10.91
C MET A 495 -20.44 21.23 -11.27
N GLY A 496 -21.55 21.82 -10.82
CA GLY A 496 -22.91 21.37 -11.15
C GLY A 496 -23.22 21.29 -12.65
N ARG A 497 -22.45 21.98 -13.49
CA ARG A 497 -22.56 21.90 -14.97
C ARG A 497 -22.16 20.54 -15.55
N PHE A 498 -21.38 19.76 -14.81
CA PHE A 498 -20.92 18.43 -15.21
C PHE A 498 -21.81 17.31 -14.68
N LEU A 499 -22.83 17.61 -13.87
CA LEU A 499 -23.79 16.61 -13.42
C LEU A 499 -24.48 15.99 -14.65
N PHE A 500 -24.51 14.67 -14.72
CA PHE A 500 -25.06 13.92 -15.84
C PHE A 500 -25.62 12.57 -15.39
N GLY A 501 -26.49 11.98 -16.20
CA GLY A 501 -26.98 10.62 -15.97
C GLY A 501 -27.04 9.84 -17.28
N THR A 502 -26.73 8.56 -17.18
CA THR A 502 -26.94 7.56 -18.24
C THR A 502 -28.23 6.80 -17.97
N ARG A 503 -28.53 5.79 -18.80
CA ARG A 503 -29.64 4.86 -18.53
C ARG A 503 -29.45 4.03 -17.25
N GLU A 504 -28.21 3.94 -16.74
CA GLU A 504 -27.85 3.07 -15.62
C GLU A 504 -27.76 3.83 -14.29
N THR A 505 -27.27 5.07 -14.31
CA THR A 505 -26.94 5.81 -13.08
C THR A 505 -26.83 7.33 -13.30
N THR A 506 -26.71 8.09 -12.22
CA THR A 506 -26.40 9.53 -12.19
C THR A 506 -25.06 9.77 -11.50
N GLY A 507 -24.27 10.71 -12.04
CA GLY A 507 -22.98 11.12 -11.52
C GLY A 507 -22.46 12.34 -12.25
N TYR A 508 -21.17 12.38 -12.56
CA TYR A 508 -20.54 13.49 -13.27
C TYR A 508 -19.82 13.03 -14.54
N THR A 509 -19.93 13.84 -15.60
CA THR A 509 -19.19 13.64 -16.86
C THR A 509 -17.80 14.29 -16.76
N PRO A 510 -16.72 13.67 -17.27
CA PRO A 510 -15.40 14.28 -17.25
C PRO A 510 -15.36 15.52 -18.15
N TYR A 511 -15.99 15.40 -19.31
CA TYR A 511 -15.98 16.38 -20.38
C TYR A 511 -17.40 16.74 -20.80
N HIS A 512 -17.57 17.98 -21.25
CA HIS A 512 -18.84 18.47 -21.79
C HIS A 512 -18.60 19.14 -23.16
N PRO A 513 -19.36 18.78 -24.21
CA PRO A 513 -19.17 19.30 -25.57
C PRO A 513 -19.07 20.82 -25.65
N ASP A 514 -19.96 21.50 -24.93
CA ASP A 514 -20.05 22.96 -24.95
C ASP A 514 -18.94 23.68 -24.18
N TYR A 515 -18.07 22.95 -23.46
CA TYR A 515 -17.04 23.53 -22.57
C TYR A 515 -15.61 23.23 -23.02
N GLY A 516 -15.38 23.24 -24.35
CA GLY A 516 -14.06 23.05 -24.94
C GLY A 516 -13.76 21.62 -25.41
N TYR A 517 -14.76 20.74 -25.37
CA TYR A 517 -14.63 19.31 -25.70
C TYR A 517 -15.63 18.89 -26.78
N SER A 518 -15.75 19.66 -27.86
CA SER A 518 -16.80 19.52 -28.89
C SER A 518 -16.87 18.18 -29.63
N GLY A 519 -15.86 17.30 -29.47
CA GLY A 519 -15.85 15.93 -29.98
C GLY A 519 -16.06 14.82 -28.93
N HIS A 520 -16.34 15.19 -27.68
CA HIS A 520 -16.50 14.23 -26.59
C HIS A 520 -17.97 13.94 -26.33
N SER A 521 -18.30 12.68 -26.04
CA SER A 521 -19.61 12.31 -25.52
C SER A 521 -19.66 12.48 -24.00
N ARG A 522 -20.89 12.54 -23.46
CA ARG A 522 -21.12 12.62 -22.01
C ARG A 522 -21.36 11.23 -21.44
N GLY A 523 -20.89 11.00 -20.23
CA GLY A 523 -21.12 9.77 -19.48
C GLY A 523 -21.04 10.00 -17.98
N VAL A 524 -21.14 8.95 -17.20
CA VAL A 524 -20.83 8.96 -15.77
C VAL A 524 -19.43 8.36 -15.61
N TRP A 525 -18.49 9.22 -15.22
CA TRP A 525 -17.12 8.85 -14.89
C TRP A 525 -17.04 8.59 -13.38
N VAL A 526 -16.77 7.34 -13.02
CA VAL A 526 -16.84 6.88 -11.63
C VAL A 526 -15.78 7.56 -10.78
N GLU A 527 -14.52 7.56 -11.24
CA GLU A 527 -13.43 8.27 -10.56
C GLU A 527 -13.78 9.74 -10.34
N GLY A 528 -14.23 10.45 -11.38
CA GLY A 528 -14.62 11.85 -11.28
C GLY A 528 -15.74 12.08 -10.27
N THR A 529 -16.75 11.23 -10.30
CA THR A 529 -17.91 11.29 -9.40
C THR A 529 -17.50 11.00 -7.95
N ALA A 530 -16.59 10.05 -7.72
CA ALA A 530 -16.03 9.75 -6.40
C ALA A 530 -15.17 10.89 -5.87
N GLY A 531 -14.36 11.54 -6.70
CA GLY A 531 -13.62 12.73 -6.27
C GLY A 531 -14.51 13.96 -6.03
N VAL A 532 -15.65 14.07 -6.72
CA VAL A 532 -16.71 15.04 -6.36
C VAL A 532 -17.30 14.70 -4.99
N ALA A 533 -17.59 13.42 -4.70
CA ALA A 533 -18.05 13.00 -3.38
C ALA A 533 -17.01 13.36 -2.31
N LEU A 534 -15.72 13.13 -2.56
CA LEU A 534 -14.64 13.54 -1.66
C LEU A 534 -14.59 15.07 -1.45
N PHE A 535 -14.83 15.86 -2.50
CA PHE A 535 -14.95 17.31 -2.40
C PHE A 535 -16.16 17.74 -1.56
N GLU A 536 -17.32 17.13 -1.75
CA GLU A 536 -18.52 17.41 -0.93
C GLU A 536 -18.25 17.10 0.55
N ARG A 537 -17.54 16.00 0.85
CA ARG A 537 -17.12 15.66 2.23
C ARG A 537 -16.21 16.72 2.82
N LYS A 538 -15.22 17.21 2.05
CA LYS A 538 -14.33 18.31 2.47
C LYS A 538 -15.10 19.57 2.84
N LEU A 539 -16.23 19.83 2.19
CA LEU A 539 -17.11 20.96 2.47
C LEU A 539 -18.14 20.68 3.57
N GLY A 540 -18.16 19.49 4.16
CA GLY A 540 -19.12 19.07 5.18
C GLY A 540 -20.49 18.64 4.65
N ASN A 541 -20.63 18.41 3.34
CA ASN A 541 -21.89 18.03 2.69
C ASN A 541 -22.04 16.50 2.60
N GLU A 542 -22.01 15.83 3.75
CA GLU A 542 -21.93 14.37 3.85
C GLU A 542 -23.05 13.64 3.09
N LEU A 543 -24.28 14.12 3.19
CA LEU A 543 -25.43 13.49 2.52
C LEU A 543 -25.29 13.49 0.99
N ASN A 544 -24.72 14.54 0.41
CA ASN A 544 -24.49 14.58 -1.04
C ASN A 544 -23.45 13.55 -1.45
N ALA A 545 -22.36 13.45 -0.68
CA ALA A 545 -21.31 12.47 -0.94
C ALA A 545 -21.84 11.04 -0.86
N VAL A 546 -22.60 10.72 0.18
CA VAL A 546 -23.28 9.42 0.35
C VAL A 546 -24.16 9.11 -0.86
N ASN A 547 -25.00 10.05 -1.30
CA ASN A 547 -25.88 9.84 -2.44
C ASN A 547 -25.12 9.61 -3.75
N LEU A 548 -24.01 10.30 -3.96
CA LEU A 548 -23.16 10.13 -5.14
C LEU A 548 -22.49 8.76 -5.19
N VAL A 549 -21.89 8.33 -4.07
CA VAL A 549 -21.24 7.01 -4.01
C VAL A 549 -22.28 5.91 -4.16
N ALA A 550 -23.42 6.03 -3.47
CA ALA A 550 -24.50 5.07 -3.58
C ALA A 550 -25.03 4.99 -5.02
N ALA A 551 -25.28 6.12 -5.69
CA ALA A 551 -25.80 6.13 -7.07
C ALA A 551 -24.97 5.29 -8.04
N MET A 552 -23.65 5.17 -7.84
CA MET A 552 -22.77 4.40 -8.70
C MET A 552 -22.88 2.88 -8.53
N ALA A 553 -23.60 2.37 -7.52
CA ALA A 553 -23.71 0.93 -7.23
C ALA A 553 -24.04 0.02 -8.44
N PRO A 554 -24.89 0.41 -9.43
CA PRO A 554 -25.12 -0.38 -10.65
C PRO A 554 -23.88 -0.64 -11.51
N LEU A 555 -22.84 0.19 -11.38
CA LEU A 555 -21.63 0.12 -12.18
C LEU A 555 -20.59 -0.85 -11.62
N PHE A 556 -20.86 -1.47 -10.46
CA PHE A 556 -20.00 -2.48 -9.88
C PHE A 556 -20.32 -3.88 -10.41
N ASN A 557 -19.27 -4.66 -10.70
CA ASN A 557 -19.35 -6.10 -10.92
C ASN A 557 -18.25 -6.83 -10.13
N GLU A 558 -18.10 -8.15 -10.32
CA GLU A 558 -17.10 -8.96 -9.60
C GLU A 558 -15.63 -8.56 -9.81
N TYR A 559 -15.35 -7.66 -10.77
CA TYR A 559 -14.03 -7.14 -11.11
C TYR A 559 -13.86 -5.66 -10.74
N GLY A 560 -14.87 -5.03 -10.13
CA GLY A 560 -14.82 -3.65 -9.64
C GLY A 560 -15.79 -2.72 -10.35
N TYR A 561 -15.54 -1.42 -10.23
CA TYR A 561 -16.34 -0.38 -10.89
C TYR A 561 -15.85 -0.09 -12.31
N ARG A 562 -16.81 0.13 -13.22
CA ARG A 562 -16.58 0.65 -14.58
C ARG A 562 -17.24 2.01 -14.79
N ASP A 563 -16.89 2.70 -15.85
CA ASP A 563 -17.64 3.88 -16.29
C ASP A 563 -18.94 3.51 -17.02
N SER A 564 -19.80 4.50 -17.23
CA SER A 564 -21.04 4.36 -17.99
C SER A 564 -21.15 5.44 -19.06
N CYS A 565 -21.42 5.05 -20.29
CA CYS A 565 -21.72 5.96 -21.39
C CYS A 565 -22.76 5.31 -22.31
N ASP A 566 -23.79 6.07 -22.68
CA ASP A 566 -24.83 5.58 -23.61
C ASP A 566 -24.35 5.59 -25.09
N ASP A 567 -23.21 6.21 -25.37
CA ASP A 567 -22.55 6.20 -26.67
C ASP A 567 -21.49 5.09 -26.73
N PRO A 568 -21.77 3.97 -27.43
CA PRO A 568 -20.87 2.83 -27.50
C PRO A 568 -19.60 3.10 -28.32
N ALA A 569 -19.54 4.20 -29.08
CA ALA A 569 -18.36 4.58 -29.85
C ALA A 569 -17.36 5.43 -29.04
N TYR A 570 -17.72 5.81 -27.80
CA TYR A 570 -16.91 6.69 -26.98
C TYR A 570 -15.88 5.92 -26.15
N ASP A 571 -14.62 5.95 -26.59
CA ASP A 571 -13.50 5.17 -26.03
C ASP A 571 -12.81 5.80 -24.81
N VAL A 572 -13.14 7.06 -24.50
CA VAL A 572 -12.61 7.78 -23.32
C VAL A 572 -13.19 7.24 -22.01
N LEU A 573 -14.41 6.69 -22.05
CA LEU A 573 -15.07 6.06 -20.90
C LEU A 573 -15.32 4.58 -21.20
N PRO A 574 -14.26 3.75 -21.23
CA PRO A 574 -14.40 2.34 -21.55
C PRO A 574 -15.28 1.65 -20.51
N SER A 575 -16.16 0.75 -20.95
CA SER A 575 -17.06 0.00 -20.07
C SER A 575 -16.35 -1.18 -19.36
N TRP A 576 -15.07 -1.02 -19.02
CA TRP A 576 -14.24 -2.04 -18.38
C TRP A 576 -14.05 -1.72 -16.91
N SER A 577 -14.18 -2.71 -16.04
CA SER A 577 -13.87 -2.53 -14.63
C SER A 577 -12.40 -2.17 -14.46
N SER A 578 -12.12 -1.16 -13.64
CA SER A 578 -10.78 -0.66 -13.44
C SER A 578 -10.39 -0.58 -11.97
N THR A 579 -9.09 -0.76 -11.73
CA THR A 579 -8.47 -0.53 -10.42
C THR A 579 -8.74 0.89 -9.94
N THR A 580 -8.57 1.87 -10.81
CA THR A 580 -8.73 3.30 -10.53
C THR A 580 -10.13 3.65 -10.03
N ASN A 581 -11.16 3.27 -10.79
CA ASN A 581 -12.55 3.54 -10.40
C ASN A 581 -12.88 2.90 -9.05
N THR A 582 -12.42 1.67 -8.84
CA THR A 582 -12.67 0.91 -7.60
C THR A 582 -11.94 1.51 -6.39
N ALA A 583 -10.68 1.91 -6.56
CA ALA A 583 -9.87 2.53 -5.50
C ALA A 583 -10.42 3.90 -5.10
N TRP A 584 -10.90 4.71 -6.05
CA TRP A 584 -11.53 5.99 -5.77
C TRP A 584 -12.79 5.87 -4.90
N ILE A 585 -13.60 4.83 -5.10
CA ILE A 585 -14.77 4.56 -4.25
C ILE A 585 -14.32 4.30 -2.81
N ILE A 586 -13.28 3.49 -2.60
CA ILE A 586 -12.71 3.24 -1.27
C ILE A 586 -12.24 4.56 -0.63
N LEU A 587 -11.48 5.38 -1.37
CA LEU A 587 -10.95 6.65 -0.86
C LEU A 587 -12.05 7.67 -0.55
N ALA A 588 -13.15 7.68 -1.31
CA ALA A 588 -14.30 8.54 -1.03
C ALA A 588 -15.06 8.10 0.23
N VAL A 589 -15.23 6.78 0.42
CA VAL A 589 -15.91 6.20 1.59
C VAL A 589 -15.08 6.33 2.86
N LYS A 590 -13.78 6.04 2.76
CA LYS A 590 -12.84 5.98 3.89
C LYS A 590 -11.57 6.79 3.55
N PRO A 591 -11.62 8.13 3.64
CA PRO A 591 -10.49 8.95 3.22
C PRO A 591 -9.29 8.87 4.16
N ASP A 592 -9.46 8.73 5.48
CA ASP A 592 -8.35 8.68 6.46
C ASP A 592 -7.29 9.78 6.21
N ASN A 593 -7.73 11.04 6.11
CA ASN A 593 -6.91 12.21 5.81
C ASN A 593 -6.25 12.22 4.40
N PHE A 594 -6.65 11.30 3.51
CA PHE A 594 -6.32 11.40 2.08
C PHE A 594 -6.77 12.76 1.55
N TRP A 595 -5.83 13.49 0.93
CA TRP A 595 -6.05 14.85 0.42
C TRP A 595 -6.70 15.81 1.42
N LEU A 596 -6.30 15.70 2.69
CA LEU A 596 -6.78 16.55 3.78
C LEU A 596 -8.29 16.44 4.03
N VAL A 597 -8.89 15.30 3.70
CA VAL A 597 -10.27 14.98 4.05
C VAL A 597 -10.27 14.01 5.22
N ASP A 598 -10.58 14.54 6.42
CA ASP A 598 -10.60 13.77 7.67
C ASP A 598 -12.04 13.40 8.11
N SER A 599 -12.94 13.29 7.14
CA SER A 599 -14.33 12.91 7.40
C SER A 599 -14.42 11.43 7.84
N PRO A 600 -15.22 11.08 8.87
CA PRO A 600 -15.43 9.69 9.31
C PRO A 600 -15.90 8.78 8.19
N GLU A 601 -15.54 7.50 8.23
CA GLU A 601 -16.02 6.49 7.26
C GLU A 601 -17.54 6.57 7.05
N MET A 602 -17.99 6.44 5.80
CA MET A 602 -19.44 6.43 5.52
C MET A 602 -20.07 5.17 6.11
N ASP A 603 -21.24 5.31 6.72
CA ASP A 603 -21.97 4.17 7.30
C ASP A 603 -22.96 3.56 6.30
N VAL A 604 -24.04 4.29 5.97
CA VAL A 604 -25.16 3.79 5.16
C VAL A 604 -25.66 4.80 4.14
N GLY A 605 -26.12 4.30 2.99
CA GLY A 605 -26.65 5.12 1.90
C GLY A 605 -27.99 4.59 1.38
N THR A 606 -28.80 5.47 0.80
CA THR A 606 -30.02 5.08 0.10
C THR A 606 -30.07 5.71 -1.28
N ILE A 607 -30.45 4.93 -2.28
CA ILE A 607 -30.58 5.37 -3.68
C ILE A 607 -32.05 5.28 -4.05
N ARG A 608 -32.58 6.32 -4.71
CA ARG A 608 -33.85 6.24 -5.42
C ARG A 608 -33.57 6.15 -6.92
N TYR A 609 -33.96 5.05 -7.54
CA TYR A 609 -33.97 4.86 -8.98
C TYR A 609 -35.19 5.55 -9.61
#